data_AF-A0A413FVP7-F1
#
_entry.id   AF-A0A413FVP7-F1
#
_cell.length_a   1.000
_cell.length_b   1.000
_cell.length_c   1.000
_cell.angle_alpha   90.00
_cell.angle_beta   90.00
_cell.angle_gamma   90.00
#
_symmetry.space_group_name_H-M   'P 1'
#
loop_
_entity.id
_entity.type
_entity.pdbx_description
1 polymer ?
#
loop_
_entity_poly.entity_id
_entity_poly.type
_entity_poly.pdbx_seq_one_letter_code
_entity_poly.pdbx_strand_id
1 'polypeptide(L)' 'MLSMFVCLCNLIYFALHVTGSGSFPRPLTAKEERECLEAIAAGDPDAKAKLIEHNLRLVAHIINND' A
#
# COMPACT_ATOMS: atom_id res chain seq x y z
N MET A 1 -31.30 -15.47 19.98
CA MET A 1 -31.08 -15.69 18.52
C MET A 1 -30.72 -14.39 17.81
N LEU A 2 -31.55 -13.33 17.87
CA LEU A 2 -31.27 -12.05 17.20
C LEU A 2 -29.97 -11.37 17.68
N SER A 3 -29.68 -11.37 18.98
CA SER A 3 -28.45 -10.74 19.52
C SER A 3 -27.17 -11.43 19.05
N MET A 4 -27.21 -12.75 18.87
CA MET A 4 -26.07 -13.53 18.38
C MET A 4 -25.75 -13.18 16.92
N PHE A 5 -26.80 -12.96 16.11
CA PHE A 5 -26.68 -12.51 14.74
C PHE A 5 -26.09 -11.09 14.65
N VAL A 6 -26.58 -10.15 15.47
CA VAL A 6 -26.03 -8.78 15.54
C VAL A 6 -24.56 -8.78 15.97
N CYS A 7 -24.19 -9.62 16.94
CA CYS A 7 -22.80 -9.75 17.39
C CYS A 7 -21.89 -10.27 16.26
N LEU A 8 -22.37 -11.27 15.50
CA LEU A 8 -21.64 -11.80 14.34
C LEU A 8 -21.49 -10.76 13.23
N CYS A 9 -22.53 -9.99 12.92
CA CYS A 9 -22.46 -8.90 11.93
C CYS A 9 -21.46 -7.82 12.35
N ASN A 10 -21.45 -7.42 13.63
CA ASN A 10 -20.49 -6.44 14.14
C ASN A 10 -19.05 -6.97 14.10
N LEU A 11 -18.83 -8.25 14.39
CA LEU A 11 -17.53 -8.90 14.28
C LEU A 11 -17.03 -8.93 12.83
N ILE A 12 -17.90 -9.27 11.89
CA ILE A 12 -17.59 -9.26 10.45
C ILE A 12 -17.28 -7.84 9.98
N TYR A 13 -18.11 -6.86 10.35
CA TYR A 13 -17.89 -5.45 10.02
C TYR A 13 -16.54 -4.94 10.55
N PHE A 14 -16.21 -5.28 11.80
CA PHE A 14 -14.91 -4.96 12.39
C PHE A 14 -13.76 -5.63 11.64
N ALA A 15 -13.87 -6.92 11.31
CA ALA A 15 -12.84 -7.65 10.57
C ALA A 15 -12.60 -7.08 9.16
N LEU A 16 -13.66 -6.68 8.45
CA LEU A 16 -13.55 -6.03 7.14
C LEU A 16 -12.98 -4.60 7.23
N HIS A 17 -13.27 -3.88 8.31
CA HIS A 17 -12.73 -2.54 8.50
C HIS A 17 -11.24 -2.57 8.91
N VAL A 18 -10.79 -3.63 9.58
CA VAL A 18 -9.39 -3.77 10.02
C VAL A 18 -8.43 -4.09 8.87
N THR A 19 -8.92 -4.59 7.73
CA THR A 19 -8.10 -4.95 6.56
C THR A 19 -7.80 -3.76 5.62
N GLY A 20 -8.11 -2.53 6.03
CA GLY A 20 -7.98 -1.32 5.22
C GLY A 20 -6.64 -0.57 5.30
N SER A 21 -5.50 -1.25 5.17
CA SER A 21 -4.27 -0.56 4.76
C SER A 21 -4.24 -0.57 3.23
N GLY A 22 -4.44 0.60 2.59
CA GLY A 22 -4.60 0.71 1.14
C GLY A 22 -3.64 -0.14 0.32
N SER A 23 -4.12 -0.66 -0.82
CA SER A 23 -3.41 -1.61 -1.70
C SER A 23 -2.04 -1.13 -2.20
N PHE A 24 -1.68 0.13 -1.95
CA PHE A 24 -0.39 0.71 -2.30
C PHE A 24 0.38 1.13 -1.05
N PRO A 25 1.70 0.86 -1.00
CA PRO A 25 2.54 1.33 0.09
C PRO A 25 2.57 2.86 0.17
N ARG A 26 2.95 3.39 1.34
CA ARG A 26 3.09 4.85 1.56
C ARG A 26 4.22 5.39 0.68
N PRO A 27 4.15 6.64 0.19
CA PRO A 27 5.24 7.22 -0.59
C PRO A 27 6.55 7.21 0.19
N LEU A 28 7.65 6.93 -0.51
CA LEU A 28 8.98 7.05 0.06
C LEU A 28 9.26 8.52 0.39
N THR A 29 10.03 8.75 1.44
CA THR A 29 10.59 10.09 1.71
C THR A 29 11.70 10.40 0.70
N ALA A 30 11.96 11.69 0.46
CA ALA A 30 13.02 12.12 -0.47
C ALA A 30 14.42 11.56 -0.13
N LYS A 31 14.65 11.22 1.14
CA LYS A 31 15.90 10.57 1.57
C LYS A 31 15.93 9.10 1.15
N GLU A 32 14.87 8.35 1.46
CA GLU A 32 14.77 6.93 1.09
C GLU A 32 14.75 6.71 -0.43
N GLU A 33 14.17 7.65 -1.17
CA GLU A 33 14.17 7.61 -2.63
C GLU A 33 15.60 7.79 -3.19
N ARG A 34 16.38 8.72 -2.63
CA ARG A 34 17.80 8.87 -3.00
C ARG A 34 18.62 7.63 -2.69
N GLU A 35 18.45 7.05 -1.51
CA GLU A 35 19.12 5.81 -1.12
C GLU A 35 18.74 4.65 -2.05
N CYS A 36 17.46 4.53 -2.43
CA CYS A 36 17.02 3.55 -3.42
C CYS A 36 17.65 3.80 -4.79
N LEU A 37 17.75 5.05 -5.25
CA LEU A 37 18.37 5.39 -6.52
C LEU A 37 19.88 5.08 -6.53
N GLU A 38 20.58 5.33 -5.42
CA GLU A 38 21.99 4.97 -5.26
C GLU A 38 22.18 3.44 -5.28
N ALA A 39 21.31 2.69 -4.58
CA ALA A 39 21.33 1.22 -4.60
C ALA A 39 20.99 0.66 -5.99
N ILE A 40 20.04 1.27 -6.72
CA ILE A 40 19.74 0.92 -8.11
C ILE A 40 20.95 1.17 -9.01
N ALA A 41 21.66 2.28 -8.81
CA ALA A 41 22.90 2.58 -9.55
C ALA A 41 24.02 1.58 -9.26
N ALA A 42 24.04 1.02 -8.04
CA ALA A 42 24.92 -0.09 -7.67
C ALA A 42 24.46 -1.47 -8.22
N GLY A 43 23.30 -1.54 -8.87
CA GLY A 43 22.76 -2.75 -9.49
C GLY A 43 21.84 -3.59 -8.61
N ASP A 44 21.33 -3.04 -7.50
CA ASP A 44 20.42 -3.74 -6.60
C ASP A 44 19.00 -3.88 -7.22
N PRO A 45 18.54 -5.11 -7.53
CA PRO A 45 17.21 -5.34 -8.08
C PRO A 45 16.09 -5.11 -7.06
N ASP A 46 16.34 -5.29 -5.76
CA ASP A 46 15.33 -5.13 -4.71
C ASP A 46 15.01 -3.65 -4.49
N ALA A 47 16.03 -2.79 -4.53
CA ALA A 47 15.85 -1.34 -4.50
C ALA A 47 15.01 -0.84 -5.69
N LYS A 48 15.19 -1.44 -6.88
CA LYS A 48 14.38 -1.14 -8.07
C LYS A 48 12.93 -1.57 -7.89
N ALA A 49 12.69 -2.79 -7.41
CA ALA A 49 11.33 -3.28 -7.18
C ALA A 49 10.59 -2.40 -6.17
N LYS A 50 11.25 -2.04 -5.07
CA LYS A 50 10.71 -1.14 -4.04
C LYS A 50 10.35 0.23 -4.62
N LEU A 51 11.23 0.85 -5.39
CA LEU A 51 10.95 2.16 -6.00
C LEU A 51 9.73 2.09 -6.95
N ILE A 52 9.61 1.01 -7.73
CA ILE A 52 8.48 0.80 -8.64
C ILE A 52 7.17 0.65 -7.86
N GLU A 53 7.10 -0.23 -6.86
CA GLU A 53 5.88 -0.50 -6.08
C GLU A 53 5.33 0.75 -5.39
N HIS A 54 6.21 1.58 -4.84
CA HIS A 54 5.84 2.84 -4.21
C HIS A 54 5.33 3.87 -5.23
N ASN A 55 5.90 3.87 -6.44
CA ASN A 55 5.48 4.77 -7.53
C ASN A 55 4.26 4.26 -8.32
N LEU A 56 3.87 2.99 -8.20
CA LEU A 56 2.62 2.46 -8.79
C LEU A 56 1.38 3.20 -8.30
N ARG A 57 1.41 3.72 -7.07
CA ARG A 57 0.36 4.59 -6.55
C ARG A 57 0.13 5.82 -7.43
N LEU A 58 1.21 6.41 -7.94
CA LEU A 58 1.15 7.57 -8.83
C LEU A 58 0.49 7.16 -10.16
N VAL A 59 0.87 5.99 -10.70
CA VAL A 59 0.26 5.44 -11.93
C VAL A 59 -1.24 5.23 -11.75
N ALA A 60 -1.67 4.63 -10.64
CA ALA A 60 -3.08 4.45 -10.34
C ALA A 60 -3.83 5.78 -10.22
N HIS A 61 -3.18 6.82 -9.71
CA HIS A 61 -3.77 8.16 -9.62
C HIS A 61 -3.88 8.85 -10.99
N ILE A 62 -2.89 8.68 -11.87
CA ILE A 62 -2.89 9.22 -13.23
C ILE A 62 -4.02 8.58 -14.04
N ILE A 63 -4.12 7.24 -14.06
CA ILE A 63 -5.12 6.52 -14.86
C ILE A 63 -6.57 6.85 -14.42
N ASN A 64 -6.79 7.09 -13.13
CA ASN A 64 -8.14 7.38 -12.61
C ASN A 64 -8.55 8.85 -12.77
N ASN A 65 -7.63 9.77 -13.04
CA ASN A 65 -7.92 11.21 -13.07
C ASN A 65 -7.69 11.88 -14.44
N ASP A 66 -7.42 11.12 -15.50
CA ASP A 66 -7.43 11.57 -16.91
C ASP A 66 -8.63 11.01 -17.69
#